data_AF-A0A3E1R9L1-F1
#
_entry.id   AF-A0A3E1R9L1-F1
#
_cell.length_a   1.000
_cell.length_b   1.000
_cell.length_c   1.000
_cell.angle_alpha   90.00
_cell.angle_beta   90.00
_cell.angle_gamma   90.00
#
_symmetry.space_group_name_H-M   'P 1'
#
loop_
_entity.id
_entity.type
_entity.pdbx_description
1 polymer ?
#
loop_
_entity_poly.entity_id
_entity_poly.type
_entity_poly.pdbx_seq_one_letter_code
_entity_poly.pdbx_strand_id
1 'polypeptide(L)' 'MYRVVTKSMVTQNGIRKRQIDPGPWQESEQLVRSWAQFLEATGRYDVVTVESNGRSSDGARSDTDIPDEDLFMELGN' A
#
# COMPACT_ATOMS: atom_id res chain seq x y z
N MET A 1 0.53 6.72 13.38
CA MET A 1 1.97 6.64 13.06
C MET A 1 2.14 5.77 11.84
N TYR A 2 3.09 6.12 10.97
CA TYR A 2 3.31 5.52 9.66
C TYR A 2 4.79 5.16 9.48
N ARG A 3 5.11 4.16 8.67
CA ARG A 3 6.51 3.84 8.28
C ARG A 3 6.56 3.31 6.87
N VAL A 4 7.71 3.46 6.22
CA VAL A 4 8.00 2.74 4.98
C VAL A 4 8.56 1.37 5.31
N VAL A 5 8.12 0.34 4.60
CA VAL A 5 8.70 -1.01 4.62
C VAL A 5 9.13 -1.35 3.22
N THR A 6 10.41 -1.66 3.04
CA THR A 6 10.98 -2.07 1.76
C THR A 6 11.22 -3.58 1.73
N LYS A 7 11.13 -4.17 0.55
CA LYS A 7 11.44 -5.58 0.29
C LYS A 7 12.38 -5.67 -0.89
N SER A 8 13.42 -6.48 -0.75
CA SER A 8 14.39 -6.75 -1.80
C SER A 8 14.82 -8.21 -1.79
N MET A 9 15.30 -8.70 -2.92
CA MET A 9 15.96 -9.99 -3.04
C MET A 9 17.47 -9.79 -2.94
N VAL A 10 18.09 -10.35 -1.90
CA VAL A 10 19.53 -10.31 -1.71
C VAL A 10 20.12 -11.71 -1.86
N THR A 11 21.32 -11.80 -2.42
CA THR A 11 22.07 -13.07 -2.48
C THR A 11 23.03 -13.11 -1.30
N GLN A 12 22.81 -14.03 -0.37
CA GLN A 12 23.68 -14.25 0.78
C GLN A 12 24.23 -15.67 0.73
N ASN A 13 25.55 -15.82 0.66
CA ASN A 13 26.24 -17.11 0.53
C ASN A 13 25.73 -17.96 -0.65
N GLY A 14 25.48 -17.33 -1.79
CA GLY A 14 24.96 -18.01 -2.99
C GLY A 14 23.46 -18.35 -2.95
N ILE A 15 22.77 -18.06 -1.84
CA ILE A 15 21.34 -18.32 -1.68
C ILE A 15 20.59 -17.00 -1.84
N ARG A 16 19.60 -16.98 -2.73
CA ARG A 16 18.65 -15.86 -2.85
C ARG A 16 17.70 -15.86 -1.66
N LYS A 17 17.70 -14.76 -0.90
CA LYS A 17 16.84 -14.54 0.26
C LYS A 17 16.04 -13.26 0.07
N ARG A 18 14.81 -13.27 0.58
CA ARG A 18 13.99 -12.06 0.69
C ARG A 18 14.44 -11.31 1.95
N GLN A 19 14.82 -10.06 1.77
CA GLN A 19 15.12 -9.12 2.85
C GLN A 19 13.95 -8.13 2.98
N ILE A 20 13.55 -7.85 4.22
CA ILE A 20 12.49 -6.90 4.55
C ILE A 20 13.07 -5.94 5.57
N ASP A 21 13.15 -4.66 5.22
CA ASP A 21 13.75 -3.64 6.07
C ASP A 21 12.68 -2.58 6.42
N PRO A 22 12.15 -2.59 7.66
CA PRO A 22 11.22 -1.58 8.12
C PRO A 22 11.97 -0.29 8.50
N GLY A 23 11.49 0.84 7.97
CA GLY A 23 11.92 2.18 8.35
C GLY A 23 11.38 2.62 9.72
N PRO A 24 11.86 3.75 10.24
CA PRO A 24 11.38 4.32 11.49
C PRO A 24 9.91 4.75 11.40
N TRP A 25 9.20 4.66 12.53
CA TRP A 25 7.86 5.23 12.67
C TRP A 25 7.92 6.76 12.64
N GLN A 26 6.98 7.36 11.92
CA GLN A 26 6.79 8.79 11.76
C GLN A 26 5.33 9.15 12.02
N GLU A 27 5.08 10.38 12.47
CA GLU A 27 3.71 10.85 12.70
C GLU A 27 3.05 11.34 11.41
N SER A 28 3.82 11.95 10.51
CA SER A 28 3.33 12.50 9.24
C SER A 28 3.21 11.43 8.15
N GLU A 29 1.97 11.17 7.73
CA GLU A 29 1.68 10.29 6.60
C GLU A 29 2.29 10.81 5.29
N GLN A 30 2.19 12.12 5.05
CA GLN A 30 2.67 12.74 3.82
C GLN A 30 4.19 12.57 3.67
N LEU A 31 4.95 12.74 4.76
CA LEU A 31 6.40 12.55 4.74
C LEU A 31 6.78 11.10 4.41
N VAL A 32 6.07 10.13 5.00
CA VAL A 32 6.30 8.70 4.74
C VAL A 32 5.94 8.33 3.30
N ARG A 33 4.85 8.89 2.75
CA ARG A 33 4.46 8.68 1.35
C ARG A 33 5.48 9.26 0.38
N SER A 34 5.94 10.50 0.60
CA SER A 34 6.99 11.11 -0.23
C SER A 34 8.29 10.32 -0.18
N TRP A 35 8.65 9.79 1.00
CA TRP A 35 9.82 8.93 1.13
C TRP A 35 9.66 7.60 0.41
N ALA A 36 8.48 6.97 0.49
CA ALA A 36 8.19 5.75 -0.26
C ALA A 36 8.31 5.97 -1.78
N GLN A 37 7.72 7.05 -2.31
CA GLN A 37 7.83 7.41 -3.73
C GLN A 37 9.28 7.63 -4.16
N PHE A 38 10.08 8.31 -3.32
CA PHE A 38 11.50 8.46 -3.58
C PHE A 38 12.22 7.11 -3.66
N LEU A 39 11.97 6.20 -2.72
CA LEU A 39 12.59 4.87 -2.70
C LEU A 39 12.16 4.02 -3.89
N GLU A 40 10.90 4.08 -4.31
CA GLU A 40 10.40 3.44 -5.53
C GLU A 40 11.14 3.97 -6.76
N ALA A 41 11.32 5.29 -6.87
CA ALA A 41 12.03 5.91 -7.98
C ALA A 41 13.52 5.51 -8.06
N THR A 42 14.13 5.05 -6.96
CA THR A 42 15.51 4.54 -7.00
C THR A 42 15.66 3.20 -7.70
N GLY A 43 14.58 2.42 -7.85
CA GLY A 43 14.61 1.07 -8.43
C GLY A 43 15.44 0.04 -7.65
N ARG A 44 15.84 0.35 -6.41
CA ARG A 44 16.68 -0.53 -5.59
C ARG A 44 15.91 -1.62 -4.85
N TYR A 45 14.61 -1.44 -4.70
CA TYR A 45 13.74 -2.32 -3.94
C TYR A 45 12.73 -2.94 -4.89
N ASP A 46 12.43 -4.23 -4.70
CA ASP A 46 11.42 -4.93 -5.48
C ASP A 46 10.01 -4.43 -5.11
N VAL A 47 9.80 -4.11 -3.83
CA VAL A 47 8.54 -3.59 -3.31
C VAL A 47 8.81 -2.54 -2.24
N VAL A 48 8.06 -1.45 -2.28
CA VAL A 48 8.00 -0.42 -1.24
C VAL A 48 6.55 -0.31 -0.78
N THR A 49 6.31 -0.29 0.53
CA THR A 49 4.96 -0.22 1.11
C THR A 49 4.94 0.75 2.28
N VAL A 50 3.80 1.38 2.53
CA VAL A 50 3.58 2.21 3.72
C VAL A 50 2.68 1.46 4.69
N GLU A 51 3.15 1.27 5.91
CA GLU A 51 2.38 0.70 7.01
C GLU A 51 1.92 1.80 7.96
N SER A 52 0.74 1.64 8.55
CA SER A 52 0.21 2.51 9.59
C SER A 52 -0.02 1.72 10.88
N ASN A 53 0.52 2.19 12.00
CA ASN A 53 0.24 1.67 13.35
C ASN A 53 -1.03 2.30 13.95
N GLY A 54 -2.00 2.66 13.11
CA GLY A 54 -3.37 2.85 13.55
C GLY A 54 -4.04 1.49 13.48
N ARG A 55 -4.88 1.15 14.47
CA ARG A 55 -5.78 -0.01 14.42
C ARG A 55 -6.22 -0.28 12.98
N SER A 56 -6.20 -1.54 12.57
CA SER A 56 -7.13 -2.02 11.55
C SER A 56 -8.53 -1.61 11.98
N SER A 57 -8.99 -0.47 11.51
CA SER A 57 -10.30 -0.40 10.91
C SER A 57 -10.07 -0.84 9.47
N ASP A 58 -9.90 -2.13 9.13
CA ASP A 58 -10.92 -3.19 9.18
C ASP A 58 -12.31 -2.77 9.69
N GLY A 59 -12.76 -1.58 9.27
CA GLY A 59 -14.08 -1.52 8.68
C GLY A 59 -13.91 -2.30 7.38
N ALA A 60 -14.30 -3.57 7.43
CA ALA A 60 -14.48 -4.39 6.26
C ALA A 60 -15.09 -3.52 5.17
N ARG A 61 -14.39 -3.40 4.04
CA ARG A 61 -15.08 -3.26 2.77
C ARG A 61 -15.96 -4.50 2.67
N SER A 62 -17.18 -4.42 3.20
CA SER A 62 -18.27 -5.21 2.66
C SER A 62 -18.47 -4.64 1.27
N ASP A 63 -18.05 -5.46 0.32
CA ASP A 63 -18.54 -5.47 -1.04
C ASP A 63 -19.97 -4.93 -1.14
N THR A 64 -20.15 -4.05 -2.14
CA THR A 64 -21.39 -3.89 -2.88
C THR A 64 -22.58 -3.25 -2.15
N ASP A 65 -22.72 -1.93 -2.34
CA ASP A 65 -24.03 -1.32 -2.58
C ASP A 65 -23.82 -0.06 -3.44
N ILE A 66 -23.51 -0.29 -4.72
CA ILE A 66 -23.84 0.69 -5.76
C ILE A 66 -25.26 0.30 -6.16
N PRO A 67 -26.30 1.07 -5.82
CA PRO A 67 -27.60 0.83 -6.41
C PRO A 67 -27.49 1.12 -7.91
N ASP A 68 -27.81 0.12 -8.72
CA ASP A 68 -27.99 0.18 -10.17
C ASP A 68 -29.16 1.13 -10.53
N GLU A 69 -29.00 2.44 -10.34
CA GLU A 69 -29.99 3.44 -10.75
C GLU A 69 -29.78 3.97 -12.18
N ASP A 70 -29.01 3.26 -13.02
CA ASP A 70 -28.81 3.55 -14.44
C ASP A 70 -29.41 2.47 -15.36
N LEU A 71 -30.56 1.88 -14.98
CA LEU A 71 -31.20 0.85 -15.81
C LEU A 71 -32.72 0.94 -15.96
N PHE A 72 -33.33 2.13 -15.90
CA PHE A 72 -34.70 2.34 -16.44
C PHE A 72 -34.89 3.79 -16.96
N MET A 73 -34.28 4.12 -18.10
CA MET A 73 -34.96 4.96 -19.09
C MET A 73 -35.40 4.07 -20.25
N GLU A 74 -36.27 3.10 -19.92
CA GLU A 74 -37.10 2.45 -20.92
C GLU A 74 -38.28 3.37 -21.20
N LEU A 75 -38.38 3.75 -22.47
CA LEU A 75 -39.38 4.63 -23.07
C LEU A 75 -40.79 4.31 -22.59
N GLY A 76 -41.29 5.11 -21.66
CA GLY A 76 -42.69 5.17 -21.28
C GLY A 76 -43.39 6.34 -21.96
N ASN A 77 -44.11 6.01 -23.03
CA ASN A 77 -45.25 6.72 -23.63
C ASN A 77 -44.99 7.87 -24.61
#